data_AF-A0A9E6MCX4-F1
#
_entry.id   AF-A0A9E6MCX4-F1
#
_cell.length_a   1.000
_cell.length_b   1.000
_cell.length_c   1.000
_cell.angle_alpha   90.00
_cell.angle_beta   90.00
_cell.angle_gamma   90.00
#
_symmetry.space_group_name_H-M   'P 1'
#
loop_
_entity.id
_entity.type
_entity.pdbx_description
1 polymer ?
#
loop_
_entity_poly.entity_id
_entity_poly.type
_entity_poly.pdbx_seq_one_letter_code
_entity_poly.pdbx_strand_id
1 'polypeptide(L)'
;MKQSFKHTTSLVSLSFAIALVPTLSFAIEAQPDNQQPTTTGGQSSFCRSLSDITTKTSGEISSRSGKLSSTRDTADKERSSDRSSVDAKLMADRKTWETKRDENFSKLESLAKTPEQKAAVATYVKTIKNAIETRQMANDKARTQYRTAVDALIAAHRSAVDTRVATFTNSVKTAVATAKATCATNPKLPLRRSGHRSSKLVKPLAPRSRKMQNLVRKSKRWPLPVMLLSKPTMRP
;
A
#
# COMPACT_ATOMS: atom_id res chain seq x y z
N MET A 1 40.70 15.94 17.93
CA MET A 1 39.80 16.52 18.96
C MET A 1 38.40 15.99 18.72
N LYS A 2 37.92 15.18 19.66
CA LYS A 2 36.59 14.56 19.67
C LYS A 2 35.60 15.58 20.23
N GLN A 3 34.48 15.80 19.55
CA GLN A 3 33.30 16.33 20.21
C GLN A 3 32.10 15.44 19.88
N SER A 4 31.74 14.65 20.88
CA SER A 4 30.49 13.91 21.01
C SER A 4 29.36 14.89 21.28
N PHE A 5 28.28 14.82 20.50
CA PHE A 5 26.96 15.25 20.95
C PHE A 5 26.17 13.99 21.34
N LYS A 6 26.15 13.72 22.65
CA LYS A 6 25.14 12.89 23.32
C LYS A 6 24.14 13.86 23.96
N HIS A 7 22.85 13.52 23.87
CA HIS A 7 21.67 14.00 24.62
C HIS A 7 20.49 13.96 23.62
N THR A 8 19.30 13.46 23.89
CA THR A 8 18.67 12.92 25.09
C THR A 8 17.40 12.21 24.60
N THR A 9 17.10 11.07 25.20
CA THR A 9 15.78 10.42 25.13
C THR A 9 14.71 11.38 25.67
N SER A 10 13.67 11.66 24.87
CA SER A 10 12.44 12.26 25.37
C SER A 10 11.26 11.36 25.01
N LEU A 11 10.82 10.62 26.01
CA LEU A 11 9.57 9.87 26.05
C LEU A 11 8.41 10.86 26.08
N VAL A 12 7.70 11.00 24.97
CA VAL A 12 6.38 11.64 24.95
C VAL A 12 5.33 10.54 25.12
N SER A 13 5.05 10.20 26.39
CA SER A 13 3.77 9.62 26.78
C SER A 13 2.67 10.64 26.47
N LEU A 14 1.91 10.40 25.41
CA LEU A 14 0.61 11.03 25.22
C LEU A 14 -0.49 9.99 25.46
N SER A 15 -0.92 9.95 26.71
CA SER A 15 -2.16 9.34 27.16
C SER A 15 -3.33 9.95 26.39
N PHE A 16 -3.93 9.19 25.48
CA PHE A 16 -5.19 9.58 24.86
C PHE A 16 -6.35 8.98 25.64
N ALA A 17 -7.21 9.88 26.12
CA ALA A 17 -8.31 9.65 27.02
C ALA A 17 -9.30 8.57 26.53
N ILE A 18 -9.69 7.70 27.45
CA ILE A 18 -10.83 6.80 27.33
C ILE A 18 -12.09 7.65 27.31
N ALA A 19 -12.67 7.85 26.13
CA ALA A 19 -14.01 8.42 26.01
C ALA A 19 -15.02 7.37 26.48
N LEU A 20 -15.74 7.69 27.57
CA LEU A 20 -16.97 7.00 27.96
C LEU A 20 -17.95 7.05 26.78
N VAL A 21 -18.21 5.89 26.19
CA VAL A 21 -19.34 5.71 25.28
C VAL A 21 -20.57 5.45 26.15
N PRO A 22 -21.66 6.22 26.00
CA PRO A 22 -22.90 5.97 26.73
C PRO A 22 -23.42 4.57 26.39
N THR A 23 -23.69 3.79 27.44
CA THR A 23 -24.45 2.54 27.33
C THR A 23 -25.84 2.87 26.83
N LEU A 24 -26.09 2.63 25.53
CA LEU A 24 -27.44 2.54 25.01
C LEU A 24 -28.07 1.28 25.60
N SER A 25 -28.85 1.45 26.66
CA SER A 25 -29.83 0.47 27.10
C SER A 25 -30.78 0.18 25.94
N PHE A 26 -30.69 -1.02 25.36
CA PHE A 26 -31.72 -1.53 24.48
C PHE A 26 -32.93 -1.86 25.36
N ALA A 27 -33.91 -0.98 25.40
CA ALA A 27 -35.26 -1.34 25.80
C ALA A 27 -35.79 -2.33 24.76
N ILE A 28 -35.81 -3.61 25.10
CA ILE A 28 -36.63 -4.61 24.42
C ILE A 28 -38.05 -4.35 24.92
N GLU A 29 -38.82 -3.59 24.16
CA GLU A 29 -40.28 -3.68 24.27
C GLU A 29 -40.67 -5.07 23.78
N ALA A 30 -40.98 -5.94 24.74
CA ALA A 30 -41.71 -7.16 24.50
C ALA A 30 -43.11 -6.76 23.99
N GLN A 31 -43.27 -6.67 22.67
CA GLN A 31 -44.60 -6.71 22.08
C GLN A 31 -45.22 -8.07 22.43
N PRO A 32 -46.49 -8.11 22.87
CA PRO A 32 -47.16 -9.37 23.14
C PRO A 32 -47.19 -10.22 21.87
N ASP A 33 -46.66 -11.43 22.01
CA ASP A 33 -46.77 -12.53 21.06
C ASP A 33 -48.25 -12.83 20.82
N ASN A 34 -48.79 -12.32 19.70
CA ASN A 34 -49.97 -12.93 19.10
C ASN A 34 -49.51 -14.21 18.39
N GLN A 35 -49.33 -15.26 19.18
CA GLN A 35 -49.25 -16.63 18.66
C GLN A 35 -50.61 -16.98 18.05
N GLN A 36 -50.65 -17.01 16.72
CA GLN A 36 -51.62 -17.86 16.02
C GLN A 36 -50.91 -19.20 15.73
N PRO A 37 -51.31 -20.29 16.39
CA PRO A 37 -50.80 -21.62 16.09
C PRO A 37 -51.42 -22.08 14.78
N THR A 38 -50.59 -22.34 13.77
CA THR A 38 -50.96 -23.29 12.72
C THR A 38 -49.83 -24.29 12.56
N THR A 39 -49.96 -25.40 13.25
CA THR A 39 -49.41 -26.69 12.84
C THR A 39 -50.30 -27.21 11.71
N THR A 40 -49.97 -26.96 10.45
CA THR A 40 -49.58 -28.05 9.53
C THR A 40 -48.84 -27.47 8.31
N GLY A 41 -47.85 -28.21 7.78
CA GLY A 41 -47.39 -28.14 6.39
C GLY A 41 -46.41 -27.05 5.95
N GLY A 42 -45.11 -27.19 6.27
CA GLY A 42 -44.01 -26.69 5.42
C GLY A 42 -43.03 -25.69 6.04
N GLN A 43 -41.73 -26.00 5.95
CA GLN A 43 -40.63 -25.04 6.18
C GLN A 43 -40.67 -23.90 5.15
N SER A 44 -40.33 -22.68 5.59
CA SER A 44 -40.16 -21.53 4.70
C SER A 44 -39.12 -21.83 3.60
N SER A 45 -39.31 -21.23 2.42
CA SER A 45 -38.37 -21.39 1.29
C SER A 45 -36.94 -20.96 1.62
N PHE A 46 -36.79 -19.99 2.53
CA PHE A 46 -35.49 -19.58 3.07
C PHE A 46 -34.82 -20.71 3.85
N CYS A 47 -35.52 -21.34 4.81
CA CYS A 47 -34.93 -22.41 5.62
C CYS A 47 -34.54 -23.63 4.76
N ARG A 48 -35.33 -23.92 3.71
CA ARG A 48 -34.99 -24.97 2.74
C ARG A 48 -33.72 -24.65 1.92
N SER A 49 -33.50 -23.38 1.57
CA SER A 49 -32.37 -22.93 0.74
C SER A 49 -31.16 -22.44 1.55
N LEU A 50 -31.23 -22.45 2.88
CA LEU A 50 -30.18 -21.88 3.75
C LEU A 50 -28.81 -22.58 3.56
N SER A 51 -28.81 -23.89 3.33
CA SER A 51 -27.59 -24.64 3.05
C SER A 51 -26.90 -24.15 1.77
N ASP A 52 -27.67 -24.02 0.69
CA ASP A 52 -27.17 -23.56 -0.61
C ASP A 52 -26.68 -22.12 -0.55
N ILE A 53 -27.43 -21.24 0.13
CA ILE A 53 -27.05 -19.85 0.36
C ILE A 53 -25.73 -19.79 1.15
N THR A 54 -25.59 -20.62 2.18
CA THR A 54 -24.37 -20.68 3.00
C THR A 54 -23.17 -21.13 2.18
N THR A 55 -23.32 -22.22 1.43
CA THR A 55 -22.27 -22.78 0.56
C THR A 55 -21.86 -21.80 -0.53
N LYS A 56 -22.83 -21.15 -1.18
CA LYS A 56 -22.55 -20.11 -2.18
C LYS A 56 -21.82 -18.92 -1.57
N THR A 57 -22.25 -18.47 -0.40
CA THR A 57 -21.63 -17.33 0.29
C THR A 57 -20.20 -17.64 0.73
N SER A 58 -19.95 -18.81 1.31
CA SER A 58 -18.59 -19.22 1.70
C SER A 58 -17.68 -19.41 0.48
N GLY A 59 -18.20 -19.98 -0.61
CA GLY A 59 -17.49 -20.11 -1.88
C GLY A 59 -17.09 -18.76 -2.47
N GLU A 60 -18.00 -17.78 -2.48
CA GLU A 60 -17.71 -16.41 -2.93
C GLU A 60 -16.66 -15.70 -2.05
N ILE A 61 -16.75 -15.85 -0.73
CA ILE A 61 -15.75 -15.30 0.20
C ILE A 61 -14.37 -15.88 -0.09
N SER A 62 -14.28 -17.20 -0.26
CA SER A 62 -13.03 -17.89 -0.59
C SER A 62 -12.48 -17.43 -1.94
N SER A 63 -13.31 -17.41 -2.99
CA SER A 63 -12.91 -16.95 -4.32
C SER A 63 -12.38 -15.51 -4.32
N ARG A 64 -13.07 -14.60 -3.63
CA ARG A 64 -12.66 -13.19 -3.53
C ARG A 64 -11.38 -13.02 -2.73
N SER A 65 -11.21 -13.79 -1.66
CA SER A 65 -9.98 -13.79 -0.85
C SER A 65 -8.79 -14.32 -1.66
N GLY A 66 -8.99 -15.39 -2.44
CA GLY A 66 -7.98 -15.90 -3.36
C GLY A 66 -7.58 -14.89 -4.44
N LYS A 67 -8.55 -14.22 -5.06
CA LYS A 67 -8.30 -13.14 -6.03
C LYS A 67 -7.53 -11.97 -5.41
N LEU A 68 -7.85 -11.59 -4.17
CA LEU A 68 -7.13 -10.55 -3.43
C LEU A 68 -5.67 -10.95 -3.21
N SER A 69 -5.40 -12.18 -2.78
CA SER A 69 -4.03 -12.69 -2.60
C SER A 69 -3.26 -12.68 -3.91
N SER A 70 -3.81 -13.27 -4.97
CA SER A 70 -3.16 -13.30 -6.28
C SER A 70 -2.87 -11.91 -6.84
N THR A 71 -3.80 -10.95 -6.66
CA THR A 71 -3.58 -9.56 -7.07
C THR A 71 -2.41 -8.92 -6.31
N ARG A 72 -2.29 -9.19 -5.01
CA ARG A 72 -1.19 -8.71 -4.18
C ARG A 72 0.15 -9.30 -4.60
N ASP A 73 0.18 -10.59 -4.91
CA ASP A 73 1.40 -11.29 -5.34
C ASP A 73 1.90 -10.76 -6.69
N THR A 74 0.99 -10.56 -7.65
CA THR A 74 1.31 -9.95 -8.95
C THR A 74 1.85 -8.54 -8.76
N ALA A 75 1.19 -7.71 -7.95
CA ALA A 75 1.63 -6.35 -7.68
C ALA A 75 3.01 -6.29 -6.98
N ASP A 76 3.34 -7.27 -6.15
CA ASP A 76 4.65 -7.36 -5.50
C ASP A 76 5.76 -7.78 -6.47
N LYS A 77 5.48 -8.76 -7.34
CA LYS A 77 6.39 -9.17 -8.42
C LYS A 77 6.69 -8.02 -9.37
N GLU A 78 5.65 -7.32 -9.84
CA GLU A 78 5.80 -6.15 -10.71
C GLU A 78 6.63 -5.05 -10.03
N ARG A 79 6.32 -4.70 -8.78
CA ARG A 79 7.07 -3.68 -8.03
C ARG A 79 8.54 -4.07 -7.84
N SER A 80 8.81 -5.34 -7.53
CA SER A 80 10.17 -5.85 -7.37
C SER A 80 10.93 -5.77 -8.70
N SER A 81 10.32 -6.24 -9.78
CA SER A 81 10.91 -6.19 -11.13
C SER A 81 11.19 -4.77 -11.60
N ASP A 82 10.23 -3.85 -11.44
CA ASP A 82 10.37 -2.44 -11.80
C ASP A 82 11.51 -1.78 -11.00
N ARG A 83 11.60 -2.04 -9.69
CA ARG A 83 12.70 -1.52 -8.85
C ARG A 83 14.05 -2.03 -9.32
N SER A 84 14.18 -3.33 -9.57
CA SER A 84 15.42 -3.94 -10.07
C SER A 84 15.82 -3.38 -11.43
N SER A 85 14.87 -3.18 -12.35
CA SER A 85 15.14 -2.58 -13.66
C SER A 85 15.64 -1.15 -13.55
N VAL A 86 15.01 -0.34 -12.69
CA VAL A 86 15.44 1.05 -12.45
C VAL A 86 16.82 1.09 -11.80
N ASP A 87 17.10 0.20 -10.84
CA ASP A 87 18.41 0.14 -10.18
C ASP A 87 19.52 -0.26 -11.17
N ALA A 88 19.26 -1.27 -12.02
CA ALA A 88 20.20 -1.67 -13.06
C ALA A 88 20.52 -0.53 -14.03
N LYS A 89 19.51 0.21 -14.49
CA LYS A 89 19.68 1.37 -15.37
C LYS A 89 20.47 2.48 -14.69
N LEU A 90 20.13 2.80 -13.44
CA LEU A 90 20.84 3.82 -12.66
C LEU A 90 22.31 3.47 -12.48
N MET A 91 22.64 2.20 -12.21
CA MET A 91 24.03 1.75 -12.08
C MET A 91 24.78 1.83 -13.41
N ALA A 92 24.15 1.43 -14.52
CA ALA A 92 24.72 1.55 -15.85
C ALA A 92 25.01 3.02 -16.21
N ASP A 93 24.04 3.92 -16.00
CA ASP A 93 24.20 5.35 -16.24
C ASP A 93 25.33 5.94 -15.39
N ARG A 94 25.38 5.60 -14.10
CA ARG A 94 26.47 6.04 -13.20
C ARG A 94 27.84 5.64 -13.73
N LYS A 95 27.98 4.38 -14.15
CA LYS A 95 29.22 3.88 -14.74
C LYS A 95 29.60 4.64 -16.01
N THR A 96 28.65 4.88 -16.91
CA THR A 96 28.90 5.67 -18.12
C THR A 96 29.34 7.10 -17.81
N TRP A 97 28.69 7.77 -16.85
CA TRP A 97 29.06 9.11 -16.41
C TRP A 97 30.40 9.17 -15.70
N GLU A 98 30.76 8.11 -14.96
CA GLU A 98 32.06 7.95 -14.34
C GLU A 98 33.17 7.81 -15.38
N THR A 99 33.03 6.88 -16.32
CA THR A 99 34.01 6.68 -17.41
C THR A 99 34.23 7.97 -18.22
N LYS A 100 33.16 8.63 -18.68
CA LYS A 100 33.27 9.91 -19.43
C LYS A 100 33.97 11.01 -18.62
N ARG A 101 33.71 11.04 -17.31
CA ARG A 101 34.32 12.05 -16.44
C ARG A 101 35.80 11.75 -16.21
N ASP A 102 36.17 10.50 -15.99
CA ASP A 102 37.56 10.09 -15.86
C ASP A 102 38.35 10.37 -17.14
N GLU A 103 37.77 10.11 -18.32
CA GLU A 103 38.36 10.51 -19.61
C GLU A 103 38.60 12.03 -19.70
N ASN A 104 37.65 12.85 -19.24
CA ASN A 104 37.79 14.30 -19.22
C ASN A 104 38.84 14.77 -18.20
N PHE A 105 38.93 14.12 -17.05
CA PHE A 105 39.96 14.41 -16.05
C PHE A 105 41.35 14.07 -16.59
N SER A 106 41.54 12.93 -17.25
CA SER A 106 42.80 12.58 -17.91
C SER A 106 43.20 13.61 -18.97
N LYS A 107 42.25 14.17 -19.72
CA LYS A 107 42.50 15.28 -20.67
C LYS A 107 42.91 16.57 -19.96
N LEU A 108 42.30 16.91 -18.82
CA LEU A 108 42.70 18.09 -18.05
C LEU A 108 44.10 17.94 -17.46
N GLU A 109 44.43 16.73 -16.98
CA GLU A 109 45.76 16.42 -16.44
C GLU A 109 46.84 16.51 -17.52
N SER A 110 46.57 16.06 -18.75
CA SER A 110 47.55 16.15 -19.85
C SER A 110 47.79 17.58 -20.34
N LEU A 111 46.84 18.49 -20.13
CA LEU A 111 46.99 19.92 -20.46
C LEU A 111 47.78 20.71 -19.41
N ALA A 112 47.89 20.20 -18.19
CA ALA A 112 48.63 20.85 -17.10
C ALA A 112 50.14 20.69 -17.29
N LYS A 113 50.84 21.77 -17.62
CA LYS A 113 52.28 21.75 -17.95
C LYS A 113 53.17 22.04 -16.74
N THR A 114 52.77 22.99 -15.88
CA THR A 114 53.57 23.38 -14.71
C THR A 114 53.22 22.56 -13.47
N PRO A 115 54.13 22.43 -12.48
CA PRO A 115 53.84 21.76 -11.21
C PRO A 115 52.60 22.34 -10.50
N GLU A 116 52.43 23.66 -10.53
CA GLU A 116 51.30 24.37 -9.91
C GLU A 116 49.98 24.03 -10.60
N GLN A 117 49.98 23.99 -11.95
CA GLN A 117 48.80 23.58 -12.73
C GLN A 117 48.41 22.13 -12.43
N LYS A 118 49.39 21.23 -12.34
CA LYS A 118 49.14 19.82 -12.02
C LYS A 118 48.55 19.66 -10.62
N ALA A 119 49.07 20.40 -9.63
CA ALA A 119 48.53 20.41 -8.28
C ALA A 119 47.10 20.96 -8.21
N ALA A 120 46.82 22.03 -8.97
CA ALA A 120 45.47 22.61 -9.07
C ALA A 120 44.47 21.63 -9.72
N VAL A 121 44.85 20.96 -10.81
CA VAL A 121 44.00 19.95 -11.47
C VAL A 121 43.74 18.76 -10.54
N ALA A 122 44.76 18.26 -9.84
CA ALA A 122 44.58 17.17 -8.87
C ALA A 122 43.60 17.55 -7.75
N THR A 123 43.70 18.79 -7.23
CA THR A 123 42.78 19.31 -6.22
C THR A 123 41.36 19.42 -6.75
N TYR A 124 41.19 19.92 -7.98
CA TYR A 124 39.90 20.01 -8.65
C TYR A 124 39.26 18.62 -8.84
N VAL A 125 39.99 17.67 -9.41
CA VAL A 125 39.51 16.29 -9.65
C VAL A 125 39.04 15.66 -8.36
N LYS A 126 39.85 15.74 -7.29
CA LYS A 126 39.50 15.23 -5.96
C LYS A 126 38.23 15.87 -5.41
N THR A 127 38.14 17.20 -5.49
CA THR A 127 36.97 17.95 -4.98
C THR A 127 35.70 17.56 -5.71
N ILE A 128 35.74 17.44 -7.04
CA ILE A 128 34.59 17.04 -7.84
C ILE A 128 34.18 15.59 -7.56
N LYS A 129 35.14 14.66 -7.47
CA LYS A 129 34.84 13.25 -7.12
C LYS A 129 34.14 13.16 -5.75
N ASN A 130 34.66 13.85 -4.74
CA ASN A 130 34.05 13.90 -3.41
C ASN A 130 32.64 14.49 -3.42
N ALA A 131 32.41 15.57 -4.17
CA ALA A 131 31.09 16.19 -4.28
C ALA A 131 30.07 15.27 -4.97
N ILE A 132 30.49 14.54 -6.02
CA ILE A 132 29.66 13.57 -6.72
C ILE A 132 29.29 12.41 -5.81
N GLU A 133 30.27 11.84 -5.10
CA GLU A 133 30.06 10.75 -4.16
C GLU A 133 29.07 11.16 -3.05
N THR A 134 29.28 12.35 -2.45
CA THR A 134 28.38 12.91 -1.43
C THR A 134 26.94 13.00 -1.95
N ARG A 135 26.76 13.52 -3.18
CA ARG A 135 25.45 13.61 -3.83
C ARG A 135 24.85 12.22 -4.12
N GLN A 136 25.64 11.26 -4.58
CA GLN A 136 25.18 9.91 -4.86
C GLN A 136 24.70 9.22 -3.57
N MET A 137 25.49 9.29 -2.50
CA MET A 137 25.11 8.74 -1.19
C MET A 137 23.82 9.36 -0.64
N ALA A 138 23.67 10.69 -0.74
CA ALA A 138 22.45 11.37 -0.30
C ALA A 138 21.20 10.89 -1.08
N ASN A 139 21.33 10.77 -2.41
CA ASN A 139 20.25 10.26 -3.26
C ASN A 139 19.92 8.78 -3.01
N ASP A 140 20.94 7.96 -2.76
CA ASP A 140 20.75 6.54 -2.44
C ASP A 140 20.03 6.37 -1.11
N LYS A 141 20.42 7.15 -0.10
CA LYS A 141 19.72 7.21 1.19
C LYS A 141 18.26 7.63 1.02
N ALA A 142 17.99 8.71 0.27
CA ALA A 142 16.63 9.18 0.02
C ALA A 142 15.78 8.14 -0.73
N ARG A 143 16.35 7.47 -1.75
CA ARG A 143 15.67 6.39 -2.49
C ARG A 143 15.31 5.22 -1.57
N THR A 144 16.23 4.80 -0.71
CA THR A 144 15.99 3.73 0.26
C THR A 144 14.90 4.12 1.24
N GLN A 145 14.99 5.32 1.86
CA GLN A 145 13.97 5.81 2.79
C GLN A 145 12.57 5.87 2.14
N TYR A 146 12.48 6.39 0.91
CA TYR A 146 11.23 6.41 0.16
C TYR A 146 10.66 5.00 -0.04
N ARG A 147 11.48 4.05 -0.49
CA ARG A 147 11.04 2.66 -0.73
C ARG A 147 10.56 2.00 0.56
N THR A 148 11.32 2.13 1.65
CA THR A 148 10.94 1.61 2.97
C THR A 148 9.62 2.20 3.45
N ALA A 149 9.42 3.52 3.32
CA ALA A 149 8.18 4.17 3.72
C ALA A 149 6.98 3.67 2.89
N VAL A 150 7.15 3.53 1.58
CA VAL A 150 6.10 2.98 0.69
C VAL A 150 5.77 1.53 1.06
N ASP A 151 6.76 0.70 1.33
CA ASP A 151 6.54 -0.71 1.70
C ASP A 151 5.82 -0.83 3.05
N ALA A 152 6.16 0.01 4.02
CA ALA A 152 5.47 0.10 5.30
C ALA A 152 3.99 0.51 5.12
N LEU A 153 3.70 1.51 4.28
CA LEU A 153 2.33 1.93 3.97
C LEU A 153 1.52 0.81 3.29
N ILE A 154 2.14 0.06 2.38
CA ILE A 154 1.50 -1.09 1.73
C ILE A 154 1.19 -2.17 2.75
N ALA A 155 2.13 -2.51 3.63
CA ALA A 155 1.93 -3.51 4.68
C ALA A 155 0.80 -3.10 5.64
N ALA A 156 0.80 -1.84 6.10
CA ALA A 156 -0.26 -1.29 6.95
C ALA A 156 -1.64 -1.35 6.27
N HIS A 157 -1.70 -0.99 4.98
CA HIS A 157 -2.95 -1.06 4.22
C HIS A 157 -3.44 -2.51 4.08
N ARG A 158 -2.55 -3.47 3.79
CA ARG A 158 -2.89 -4.90 3.70
C ARG A 158 -3.44 -5.41 5.02
N SER A 159 -2.77 -5.13 6.12
CA SER A 159 -3.22 -5.51 7.47
C SER A 159 -4.62 -4.96 7.78
N ALA A 160 -4.88 -3.70 7.44
CA ALA A 160 -6.21 -3.09 7.62
C ALA A 160 -7.29 -3.77 6.77
N VAL A 161 -6.97 -4.15 5.53
CA VAL A 161 -7.88 -4.91 4.66
C VAL A 161 -8.13 -6.31 5.21
N ASP A 162 -7.09 -7.00 5.66
CA ASP A 162 -7.20 -8.37 6.18
C ASP A 162 -8.05 -8.42 7.45
N THR A 163 -7.89 -7.42 8.32
CA THR A 163 -8.75 -7.23 9.50
C THR A 163 -10.22 -7.08 9.11
N ARG A 164 -10.52 -6.30 8.05
CA ARG A 164 -11.89 -6.12 7.55
C ARG A 164 -12.45 -7.40 6.93
N VAL A 165 -11.63 -8.14 6.18
CA VAL A 165 -12.02 -9.44 5.60
C VAL A 165 -12.34 -10.45 6.71
N ALA A 166 -11.52 -10.51 7.76
CA ALA A 166 -11.77 -11.37 8.92
C ALA A 166 -13.06 -10.98 9.65
N THR A 167 -13.25 -9.69 9.90
CA THR A 167 -14.48 -9.16 10.55
C THR A 167 -15.73 -9.50 9.74
N PHE A 168 -15.68 -9.31 8.42
CA PHE A 168 -16.78 -9.66 7.53
C PHE A 168 -17.08 -11.16 7.54
N THR A 169 -16.04 -11.99 7.44
CA THR A 169 -16.18 -13.46 7.46
C THR A 169 -16.81 -13.94 8.76
N ASN A 170 -16.39 -13.39 9.90
CA ASN A 170 -16.97 -13.73 11.19
C ASN A 170 -18.44 -13.27 11.29
N SER A 171 -18.76 -12.07 10.80
CA SER A 171 -20.15 -11.58 10.77
C SER A 171 -21.05 -12.49 9.94
N VAL A 172 -20.57 -13.00 8.81
CA VAL A 172 -21.28 -13.98 7.98
C VAL A 172 -21.48 -15.30 8.72
N LYS A 173 -20.44 -15.82 9.39
CA LYS A 173 -20.55 -17.05 10.19
C LYS A 173 -21.59 -16.92 11.30
N THR A 174 -21.59 -15.81 12.03
CA THR A 174 -22.58 -15.51 13.07
C THR A 174 -23.98 -15.45 12.49
N ALA A 175 -24.18 -14.71 11.38
CA ALA A 175 -25.49 -14.61 10.74
C ALA A 175 -26.02 -15.97 10.26
N VAL A 176 -25.16 -16.83 9.70
CA VAL A 176 -25.52 -18.21 9.31
C VAL A 176 -25.90 -19.04 10.53
N ALA A 177 -25.15 -18.95 11.63
CA ALA A 177 -25.47 -19.67 12.86
C ALA A 177 -26.82 -19.23 13.45
N THR A 178 -27.09 -17.92 13.50
CA THR A 178 -28.39 -17.38 13.92
C THR A 178 -29.51 -17.86 13.00
N ALA A 179 -29.32 -17.81 11.68
CA ALA A 179 -30.32 -18.28 10.73
C ALA A 179 -30.64 -19.77 10.89
N LYS A 180 -29.64 -20.62 11.15
CA LYS A 180 -29.84 -22.05 11.46
C LYS A 180 -30.66 -22.24 12.72
N ALA A 181 -30.36 -21.50 13.79
CA ALA A 181 -31.11 -21.56 15.04
C ALA A 181 -32.56 -21.08 14.88
N THR A 182 -32.79 -19.99 14.13
CA THR A 182 -34.14 -19.52 13.82
C THR A 182 -34.92 -20.53 12.98
N CYS A 183 -34.29 -21.18 12.00
CA CYS A 183 -34.96 -22.19 11.19
C CYS A 183 -35.34 -23.46 11.98
N ALA A 184 -34.59 -23.79 13.04
CA ALA A 184 -34.92 -24.90 13.94
C ALA A 184 -36.08 -24.55 14.89
N THR A 185 -36.11 -23.32 15.41
CA THR A 185 -37.12 -22.89 16.40
C THR A 185 -38.41 -22.36 15.78
N ASN A 186 -38.32 -21.70 14.62
CA ASN A 186 -39.42 -21.00 13.96
C ASN A 186 -39.36 -21.19 12.43
N PRO A 187 -39.63 -22.40 11.92
CA PRO A 187 -39.44 -22.75 10.51
C PRO A 187 -40.33 -21.98 9.53
N LYS A 188 -41.40 -21.34 10.02
CA LYS A 188 -42.37 -20.58 9.22
C LYS A 188 -42.09 -19.08 9.16
N LEU A 189 -41.21 -18.55 10.01
CA LEU A 189 -40.94 -17.12 10.04
C LEU A 189 -40.10 -16.73 8.81
N PRO A 190 -40.56 -15.82 7.93
CA PRO A 190 -39.66 -15.22 6.97
C PRO A 190 -38.61 -14.46 7.78
N LEU A 191 -37.33 -14.83 7.62
CA LEU A 191 -36.22 -14.10 8.25
C LEU A 191 -36.24 -12.67 7.73
N ARG A 192 -36.90 -11.77 8.48
CA ARG A 192 -36.97 -10.35 8.20
C ARG A 192 -35.53 -9.87 8.18
N ARG A 193 -35.12 -9.18 7.11
CA ARG A 193 -33.78 -8.57 6.93
C ARG A 193 -33.53 -7.47 7.99
N SER A 194 -33.57 -7.79 9.28
CA SER A 194 -33.26 -6.85 10.37
C SER A 194 -31.75 -6.68 10.57
N GLY A 195 -30.91 -7.58 10.03
CA GLY A 195 -29.45 -7.52 10.20
C GLY A 195 -28.66 -6.73 9.14
N HIS A 196 -29.25 -6.31 8.02
CA HIS A 196 -28.49 -5.65 6.94
C HIS A 196 -28.22 -4.15 7.16
N ARG A 197 -28.73 -3.55 8.24
CA ARG A 197 -28.57 -2.10 8.46
C ARG A 197 -27.27 -1.71 9.17
N SER A 198 -26.51 -2.67 9.74
CA SER A 198 -25.15 -2.39 10.25
C SER A 198 -24.07 -2.42 9.16
N SER A 199 -24.39 -2.89 7.95
CA SER A 199 -23.43 -2.88 6.82
C SER A 199 -23.29 -1.50 6.15
N LYS A 200 -24.19 -0.54 6.46
CA LYS A 200 -24.14 0.82 5.89
C LYS A 200 -23.00 1.68 6.45
N LEU A 201 -22.22 1.17 7.40
CA LEU A 201 -21.00 1.83 7.91
C LEU A 201 -19.70 1.29 7.30
N VAL A 202 -19.77 0.43 6.27
CA VAL A 202 -18.66 0.29 5.33
C VAL A 202 -19.00 1.14 4.13
N LYS A 203 -18.61 2.43 4.16
CA LYS A 203 -18.56 3.25 2.95
C LYS A 203 -17.93 2.40 1.86
N PRO A 204 -18.54 2.24 0.67
CA PRO A 204 -17.87 1.59 -0.42
C PRO A 204 -16.53 2.32 -0.60
N LEU A 205 -15.42 1.58 -0.51
CA LEU A 205 -14.18 2.05 -1.11
C LEU A 205 -14.56 2.32 -2.56
N ALA A 206 -14.72 3.61 -2.86
CA ALA A 206 -15.07 4.09 -4.19
C ALA A 206 -14.20 3.35 -5.20
N PRO A 207 -14.74 2.94 -6.37
CA PRO A 207 -13.91 2.36 -7.41
C PRO A 207 -12.76 3.32 -7.67
N ARG A 208 -11.55 2.89 -7.28
CA ARG A 208 -10.31 3.64 -7.46
C ARG A 208 -10.28 4.00 -8.94
N SER A 209 -10.46 5.29 -9.17
CA SER A 209 -10.87 5.86 -10.44
C SER A 209 -10.05 5.28 -11.60
N ARG A 210 -10.71 4.95 -12.73
CA ARG A 210 -10.02 4.72 -14.01
C ARG A 210 -9.05 5.86 -14.35
N LYS A 211 -9.23 7.05 -13.75
CA LYS A 211 -8.32 8.18 -13.77
C LYS A 211 -6.91 7.87 -13.21
N MET A 212 -6.77 7.09 -12.12
CA MET A 212 -5.43 6.74 -11.62
C MET A 212 -4.73 5.64 -12.45
N GLN A 213 -5.47 4.67 -12.99
CA GLN A 213 -4.89 3.70 -13.93
C GLN A 213 -4.49 4.36 -15.26
N ASN A 214 -5.25 5.37 -15.72
CA ASN A 214 -4.87 6.19 -16.86
C ASN A 214 -3.70 7.15 -16.57
N LEU A 215 -3.48 7.57 -15.32
CA LEU A 215 -2.31 8.38 -14.95
C LEU A 215 -1.04 7.53 -14.88
N VAL A 216 -1.11 6.29 -14.39
CA VAL A 216 0.02 5.34 -14.40
C VAL A 216 0.33 4.84 -15.83
N ARG A 217 -0.69 4.71 -16.70
CA ARG A 217 -0.47 4.45 -18.14
C ARG A 217 0.01 5.68 -18.90
N LYS A 218 -0.44 6.89 -18.55
CA LYS A 218 0.06 8.14 -19.14
C LYS A 218 1.50 8.43 -18.70
N SER A 219 1.93 8.12 -17.49
CA SER A 219 3.32 8.34 -17.06
C SER A 219 4.33 7.41 -17.76
N LYS A 220 3.89 6.26 -18.32
CA LYS A 220 4.70 5.44 -19.24
C LYS A 220 4.77 6.01 -20.66
N ARG A 221 4.04 7.09 -20.97
CA ARG A 221 3.94 7.72 -22.30
C ARG A 221 4.39 9.18 -22.31
N TRP A 222 5.10 9.63 -21.27
CA TRP A 222 5.83 10.89 -21.34
C TRP A 222 7.22 10.60 -21.92
N PRO A 223 7.56 11.11 -23.11
CA PRO A 223 8.96 11.20 -23.49
C PRO A 223 9.63 12.05 -22.41
N LEU A 224 10.72 11.52 -21.83
CA LEU A 224 11.65 12.32 -21.05
C LEU A 224 11.88 13.63 -21.82
N PRO A 225 11.69 14.81 -21.21
CA PRO A 225 12.12 16.03 -21.86
C PRO A 225 13.61 15.87 -22.09
N VAL A 226 13.98 15.82 -23.37
CA VAL A 226 15.34 16.12 -23.81
C VAL A 226 15.63 17.49 -23.22
N MET A 227 16.32 17.49 -22.08
CA MET A 227 16.96 18.71 -21.59
C MET A 227 17.90 19.13 -22.72
N LEU A 228 17.46 20.17 -23.43
CA LEU A 228 18.27 21.02 -24.28
C LEU A 228 19.43 21.53 -23.42
N LEU A 229 20.52 20.76 -23.35
CA LEU A 229 21.82 21.31 -23.03
C LEU A 229 22.30 21.99 -24.32
N SER A 230 22.29 23.32 -24.30
CA SER A 230 22.92 24.20 -25.28
C SER A 230 24.24 23.60 -25.77
N LYS A 231 24.33 23.36 -27.08
CA LYS A 231 25.60 23.20 -27.77
C LYS A 231 26.39 24.49 -27.61
N PRO A 232 27.64 24.47 -27.11
CA PRO A 232 28.54 25.58 -27.36
C PRO A 232 28.96 25.51 -28.82
N THR A 233 28.53 26.49 -29.60
CA THR A 233 29.11 26.83 -30.90
C THR A 233 30.55 27.27 -30.67
N MET A 234 31.52 26.40 -30.95
CA MET A 234 32.86 26.86 -31.30
C MET A 234 32.80 27.35 -32.76
N ARG A 235 32.90 28.66 -32.95
CA ARG A 235 33.35 29.27 -34.20
C ARG A 235 34.89 29.19 -34.26
N PRO A 236 35.45 29.10 -35.48
CA PRO A 236 36.87 28.84 -35.72
C PRO A 236 37.79 29.94 -35.16
#